data_AF-F9X973-F1
#
_entry.id   AF-F9X973-F1
#
_cell.length_a   1.000
_cell.length_b   1.000
_cell.length_c   1.000
_cell.angle_alpha   90.00
_cell.angle_beta   90.00
_cell.angle_gamma   90.00
#
_symmetry.space_group_name_H-M   'P 1'
#
loop_
_entity.id
_entity.type
_entity.pdbx_description
1 polymer ?
#
loop_
_entity_poly.entity_id
_entity_poly.type
_entity_poly.pdbx_seq_one_letter_code
_entity_poly.pdbx_strand_id
1 'polypeptide(L)'
;MQARRVSSTSQDGDSIRICVCPPGPKIAGPRNAYVLYFQHRQAQVPAEHPGLRQQEIAKIIGEQWRTLEVEIKKEWYALADEEKKRHQAQYPYYRAQPKSGRRNAYPAEMGFTPAVQELTCNRCGGITVACAPSSKKARTGIVQVHHHKRSNS
;
A
#
# COMPACT_ATOMS: atom_id res chain seq x y z
N MET A 1 -55.35 -15.01 25.96
CA MET A 1 -54.14 -14.88 26.81
C MET A 1 -53.07 -14.11 26.04
N GLN A 2 -52.37 -13.24 26.75
CA GLN A 2 -51.55 -12.13 26.23
C GLN A 2 -50.15 -12.57 25.76
N ALA A 3 -49.52 -11.66 25.01
CA ALA A 3 -48.20 -11.72 24.39
C ALA A 3 -47.02 -12.05 25.33
N ARG A 4 -45.92 -12.58 24.76
CA ARG A 4 -44.56 -12.18 25.13
C ARG A 4 -43.64 -12.06 23.93
N ARG A 5 -43.16 -10.82 23.70
CA ARG A 5 -41.93 -10.51 22.96
C ARG A 5 -40.74 -11.06 23.76
N VAL A 6 -39.81 -11.72 23.09
CA VAL A 6 -38.47 -11.95 23.64
C VAL A 6 -37.58 -10.83 23.11
N SER A 7 -37.32 -9.85 23.96
CA SER A 7 -36.30 -8.83 23.76
C SER A 7 -34.93 -9.48 23.96
N SER A 8 -34.13 -9.56 22.90
CA SER A 8 -32.68 -9.76 23.03
C SER A 8 -32.05 -8.37 23.03
N THR A 9 -31.83 -7.87 24.24
CA THR A 9 -30.91 -6.77 24.51
C THR A 9 -29.49 -7.31 24.46
N SER A 10 -28.74 -6.99 23.41
CA SER A 10 -27.27 -7.04 23.46
C SER A 10 -26.74 -5.77 22.83
N GLN A 11 -26.51 -4.80 23.72
CA GLN A 11 -25.62 -3.69 23.49
C GLN A 11 -24.21 -4.27 23.43
N ASP A 12 -23.59 -4.34 22.26
CA ASP A 12 -22.16 -4.60 22.17
C ASP A 12 -21.59 -3.70 21.08
N GLY A 13 -20.70 -2.81 21.53
CA GLY A 13 -20.16 -1.71 20.74
C GLY A 13 -19.55 -2.17 19.43
N ASP A 14 -19.65 -1.28 18.45
CA ASP A 14 -19.03 -1.34 17.12
C ASP A 14 -17.51 -1.57 17.24
N SER A 15 -17.15 -2.83 17.47
CA SER A 15 -15.78 -3.27 17.64
C SER A 15 -15.23 -3.51 16.24
N ILE A 16 -14.55 -2.51 15.69
CA ILE A 16 -13.90 -2.57 14.39
C ILE A 16 -12.92 -3.77 14.40
N ARG A 17 -13.33 -4.87 13.77
CA ARG A 17 -12.51 -6.07 13.60
C ARG A 17 -11.46 -5.79 12.52
N ILE A 18 -10.21 -5.54 12.93
CA ILE A 18 -9.08 -5.34 12.00
C ILE A 18 -8.39 -6.69 11.77
N CYS A 19 -8.45 -7.21 10.53
CA CYS A 19 -7.68 -8.38 10.09
C CYS A 19 -6.23 -7.95 9.85
N VAL A 20 -5.24 -8.54 10.52
CA VAL A 20 -3.80 -8.29 10.28
C VAL A 20 -3.26 -9.14 9.12
N CYS A 21 -4.16 -9.55 8.24
CA CYS A 21 -3.93 -10.52 7.20
C CYS A 21 -3.09 -9.84 6.11
N PRO A 22 -2.00 -10.47 5.62
CA PRO A 22 -1.17 -9.85 4.60
C PRO A 22 -2.07 -9.48 3.42
N PRO A 23 -2.03 -8.22 2.95
CA PRO A 23 -2.83 -7.83 1.81
C PRO A 23 -2.46 -8.74 0.63
N GLY A 24 -3.47 -9.17 -0.13
CA GLY A 24 -3.27 -10.02 -1.30
C GLY A 24 -2.23 -9.43 -2.28
N PRO A 25 -1.70 -10.28 -3.18
CA PRO A 25 -0.61 -9.88 -4.07
C PRO A 25 -1.01 -8.63 -4.87
N LYS A 26 -0.22 -7.57 -4.70
CA LYS A 26 -0.45 -6.30 -5.39
C LYS A 26 0.00 -6.47 -6.85
N ILE A 27 -0.91 -6.19 -7.78
CA ILE A 27 -0.58 -6.13 -9.20
C ILE A 27 0.36 -4.95 -9.42
N ALA A 28 1.58 -5.21 -9.91
CA ALA A 28 2.52 -4.17 -10.27
C ALA A 28 2.03 -3.44 -11.52
N GLY A 29 2.33 -2.14 -11.64
CA GLY A 29 1.96 -1.37 -12.83
C GLY A 29 2.72 -1.82 -14.09
N PRO A 30 2.27 -1.36 -15.28
CA PRO A 30 2.97 -1.64 -16.53
C PRO A 30 4.39 -1.07 -16.50
N ARG A 31 5.32 -1.76 -17.17
CA ARG A 31 6.70 -1.31 -17.29
C ARG A 31 6.77 -0.14 -18.27
N ASN A 32 7.56 0.88 -17.93
CA ASN A 32 7.85 1.98 -18.84
C ASN A 32 9.08 1.68 -19.71
N ALA A 33 9.38 2.56 -20.67
CA ALA A 33 10.47 2.39 -21.63
C ALA A 33 11.83 2.16 -20.94
N TYR A 34 12.15 2.97 -19.92
CA TYR A 34 13.40 2.83 -19.19
C TYR A 34 13.47 1.51 -18.42
N VAL A 35 12.38 1.04 -17.80
CA VAL A 35 12.36 -0.23 -17.08
C VAL A 35 12.59 -1.40 -18.03
N LEU A 36 11.99 -1.37 -19.23
CA LEU A 36 12.22 -2.40 -20.26
C LEU A 36 13.69 -2.40 -20.72
N TYR A 37 14.22 -1.22 -21.05
CA TYR A 37 15.63 -1.06 -21.42
C TYR A 37 16.57 -1.52 -20.30
N PHE A 38 16.28 -1.14 -19.06
CA PHE A 38 17.08 -1.50 -17.89
C PHE A 38 17.12 -3.01 -17.70
N GLN A 39 15.97 -3.70 -17.79
CA GLN A 39 15.91 -5.17 -17.69
C GLN A 39 16.74 -5.83 -18.80
N HIS A 40 16.65 -5.32 -20.02
CA HIS A 40 17.43 -5.83 -21.15
C HIS A 40 18.95 -5.69 -20.92
N ARG A 41 19.41 -4.49 -20.52
CA ARG A 41 20.85 -4.24 -20.28
C ARG A 41 21.35 -4.88 -19.00
N GLN A 42 20.54 -4.96 -17.94
CA GLN A 42 20.91 -5.59 -16.68
C GLN A 42 21.24 -7.08 -16.85
N ALA A 43 20.66 -7.75 -17.85
CA ALA A 43 21.03 -9.12 -18.20
C ALA A 43 22.37 -9.24 -18.95
N GLN A 44 22.82 -8.18 -19.62
CA GLN A 44 24.01 -8.18 -20.50
C GLN A 44 25.25 -7.61 -19.79
N VAL A 45 25.10 -6.50 -19.08
CA VAL A 45 26.19 -5.75 -18.44
C VAL A 45 27.02 -6.57 -17.42
N PRO A 46 26.47 -7.51 -16.64
CA PRO A 46 27.29 -8.36 -15.76
C PRO A 46 28.30 -9.23 -16.50
N ALA A 47 28.01 -9.63 -17.74
CA ALA A 47 28.93 -10.39 -18.58
C ALA A 47 30.03 -9.50 -19.17
N GLU A 48 29.69 -8.26 -19.52
CA GLU A 48 30.65 -7.23 -19.98
C GLU A 48 31.55 -6.75 -18.83
N HIS A 49 31.03 -6.72 -17.60
CA HIS A 49 31.71 -6.20 -16.41
C HIS A 49 31.61 -7.17 -15.21
N PRO A 50 32.35 -8.28 -15.24
CA PRO A 50 32.35 -9.24 -14.14
C PRO A 50 32.88 -8.60 -12.86
N GLY A 51 32.25 -8.92 -11.72
CA GLY A 51 32.68 -8.46 -10.40
C GLY A 51 32.17 -7.08 -9.97
N LEU A 52 31.50 -6.32 -10.85
CA LEU A 52 30.84 -5.08 -10.43
C LEU A 52 29.61 -5.35 -9.57
N ARG A 53 29.37 -4.48 -8.59
CA ARG A 53 28.17 -4.55 -7.76
C ARG A 53 26.96 -4.09 -8.57
N GLN A 54 25.79 -4.63 -8.23
CA GLN A 54 24.54 -4.27 -8.90
C GLN A 54 24.26 -2.75 -8.92
N GLN A 55 24.70 -2.02 -7.89
CA GLN A 55 24.58 -0.56 -7.80
C GLN A 55 25.43 0.16 -8.86
N GLU A 56 26.61 -0.35 -9.17
CA GLU A 56 27.51 0.22 -10.18
C GLU A 56 26.97 -0.08 -11.58
N ILE A 57 26.49 -1.31 -11.80
CA ILE A 57 25.79 -1.71 -13.04
C ILE A 57 24.59 -0.81 -13.30
N ALA A 58 23.79 -0.51 -12.27
CA ALA A 58 22.63 0.37 -12.41
C ALA A 58 23.01 1.81 -12.82
N LYS A 59 24.14 2.33 -12.33
CA LYS A 59 24.66 3.65 -12.74
C LYS A 59 25.03 3.66 -14.22
N ILE A 60 25.78 2.65 -14.66
CA ILE A 60 26.21 2.50 -16.06
C ILE A 60 24.99 2.47 -17.00
N ILE A 61 23.98 1.65 -16.70
CA ILE A 61 22.77 1.56 -17.53
C ILE A 61 22.01 2.89 -17.56
N GLY A 62 21.95 3.59 -16.42
CA GLY A 62 21.31 4.90 -16.33
C GLY A 62 22.02 5.96 -17.18
N GLU A 63 23.34 5.92 -17.26
CA GLU A 63 24.14 6.77 -18.15
C GLU A 63 23.90 6.43 -19.61
N GLN A 64 23.96 5.13 -19.97
CA GLN A 64 23.69 4.65 -21.32
C GLN A 64 22.29 5.09 -21.82
N TRP A 65 21.27 5.05 -20.97
CA TRP A 65 19.92 5.51 -21.34
C TRP A 65 19.84 7.02 -21.65
N ARG A 66 20.67 7.84 -20.99
CA ARG A 66 20.70 9.29 -21.22
C ARG A 66 21.39 9.63 -22.53
N THR A 67 22.41 8.86 -22.90
CA THR A 67 23.19 9.05 -24.12
C THR A 67 22.66 8.24 -25.30
N LEU A 68 21.64 7.39 -25.09
CA LEU A 68 21.02 6.58 -26.13
C LEU A 68 20.44 7.46 -27.25
N GLU A 69 20.67 7.03 -28.49
CA GLU A 69 20.13 7.68 -29.69
C GLU A 69 18.60 7.77 -29.63
N VAL A 70 18.04 8.86 -30.15
CA VAL A 70 16.61 9.17 -30.06
C VAL A 70 15.77 8.11 -30.79
N GLU A 71 16.28 7.59 -31.90
CA GLU A 71 15.71 6.57 -32.76
C GLU A 71 15.53 5.26 -31.98
N ILE A 72 16.60 4.77 -31.35
CA ILE A 72 16.54 3.57 -30.50
C ILE A 72 15.61 3.82 -29.31
N LYS A 73 15.70 5.01 -28.70
CA LYS A 73 14.84 5.38 -27.57
C LYS A 73 13.36 5.34 -27.94
N LYS A 74 12.99 5.76 -29.17
CA LYS A 74 11.61 5.70 -29.70
C LYS A 74 11.10 4.26 -29.76
N GLU A 75 11.93 3.29 -30.13
CA GLU A 75 11.55 1.87 -30.12
C GLU A 75 11.18 1.40 -28.71
N TRP A 76 11.97 1.77 -27.69
CA TRP A 76 11.66 1.46 -26.29
C TRP A 76 10.38 2.13 -25.79
N TYR A 77 10.07 3.34 -26.28
CA TYR A 77 8.78 3.98 -26.00
C TYR A 77 7.61 3.23 -26.65
N ALA A 78 7.76 2.78 -27.90
CA ALA A 78 6.73 1.97 -28.56
C ALA A 78 6.45 0.65 -27.83
N LEU A 79 7.51 -0.05 -27.37
CA LEU A 79 7.39 -1.25 -26.54
C LEU A 79 6.69 -0.98 -25.20
N ALA A 80 6.95 0.17 -24.58
CA ALA A 80 6.28 0.55 -23.34
C ALA A 80 4.80 0.84 -23.54
N ASP A 81 4.42 1.44 -24.68
CA ASP A 81 3.03 1.67 -25.02
C ASP A 81 2.28 0.37 -25.29
N GLU A 82 2.93 -0.60 -25.95
CA GLU A 82 2.39 -1.95 -26.11
C GLU A 82 2.22 -2.66 -24.76
N GLU A 83 3.23 -2.61 -23.89
CA GLU A 83 3.16 -3.20 -22.54
C GLU A 83 2.03 -2.58 -21.71
N LYS A 84 1.81 -1.27 -21.85
CA LYS A 84 0.69 -0.57 -21.21
C LYS A 84 -0.66 -1.07 -21.71
N LYS A 85 -0.82 -1.24 -23.04
CA LYS A 85 -2.04 -1.79 -23.64
C LYS A 85 -2.28 -3.23 -23.18
N ARG A 86 -1.24 -4.07 -23.21
CA ARG A 86 -1.29 -5.46 -22.72
C ARG A 86 -1.71 -5.53 -21.25
N HIS A 87 -1.12 -4.70 -20.41
CA HIS A 87 -1.46 -4.63 -18.99
C HIS A 87 -2.91 -4.17 -18.77
N GLN A 88 -3.38 -3.17 -19.51
CA GLN A 88 -4.76 -2.70 -19.43
C GLN A 88 -5.76 -3.77 -19.86
N ALA A 89 -5.46 -4.53 -20.92
CA ALA A 89 -6.30 -5.64 -21.36
C ALA A 89 -6.33 -6.79 -20.33
N GLN A 90 -5.18 -7.10 -19.72
CA GLN A 90 -5.07 -8.15 -18.69
C GLN A 90 -5.72 -7.74 -17.37
N TYR A 91 -5.67 -6.45 -17.03
CA TYR A 91 -6.17 -5.88 -15.77
C TYR A 91 -7.04 -4.66 -16.04
N PRO A 92 -8.27 -4.83 -16.57
CA PRO A 92 -9.15 -3.72 -16.93
C PRO A 92 -9.58 -2.87 -15.74
N TYR A 93 -9.54 -3.43 -14.53
CA TYR A 93 -9.85 -2.75 -13.27
C TYR A 93 -8.61 -2.23 -12.53
N TYR A 94 -7.43 -2.28 -13.15
CA TYR A 94 -6.20 -1.79 -12.53
C TYR A 94 -6.28 -0.29 -12.27
N ARG A 95 -5.98 0.11 -11.03
CA ARG A 95 -5.86 1.51 -10.63
C ARG A 95 -4.51 1.75 -9.98
N ALA A 96 -3.73 2.66 -10.56
CA ALA A 96 -2.45 3.06 -10.00
C ALA A 96 -2.67 3.67 -8.60
N GLN A 97 -2.03 3.06 -7.60
CA GLN A 97 -2.00 3.60 -6.25
C GLN A 97 -0.67 4.29 -6.03
N PRO A 98 -0.64 5.58 -5.66
CA PRO A 98 0.60 6.22 -5.25
C PRO A 98 1.15 5.42 -4.06
N LYS A 99 2.46 5.15 -4.07
CA LYS A 99 3.13 4.55 -2.92
C LYS A 99 3.05 5.55 -1.77
N SER A 100 2.04 5.41 -0.90
CA SER A 100 2.00 6.17 0.34
C SER A 100 3.25 5.79 1.14
N GLY A 101 4.01 6.77 1.62
CA GLY A 101 5.27 6.58 2.34
C GLY A 101 5.14 5.86 3.69
N ARG A 102 4.02 5.17 3.93
CA ARG A 102 3.81 4.30 5.09
C ARG A 102 4.56 2.99 4.82
N ARG A 103 5.86 2.98 5.13
CA ARG A 103 6.48 1.75 5.65
C ARG A 103 5.54 1.26 6.75
N ASN A 104 5.17 -0.02 6.76
CA ASN A 104 4.44 -0.63 7.86
C ASN A 104 5.24 -0.39 9.14
N ALA A 105 4.93 0.70 9.84
CA ALA A 105 5.36 0.94 11.20
C ALA A 105 4.42 0.09 12.05
N TYR A 106 4.69 -1.22 12.07
CA TYR A 106 4.34 -1.98 13.26
C TYR A 106 5.37 -1.54 14.31
N PRO A 107 4.98 -0.81 15.37
CA PRO A 107 5.92 -0.42 16.41
C PRO A 107 6.48 -1.71 17.02
N ALA A 108 7.79 -1.91 16.95
CA ALA A 108 8.45 -3.13 17.40
C ALA A 108 8.68 -3.16 18.92
N GLU A 109 7.99 -2.30 19.66
CA GLU A 109 8.21 -2.11 21.09
C GLU A 109 6.90 -1.85 21.85
N MET A 110 6.06 -2.87 21.96
CA MET A 110 5.20 -3.04 23.13
C MET A 110 4.99 -4.54 23.34
N GLY A 111 5.66 -5.08 24.34
CA GLY A 111 5.43 -6.44 24.82
C GLY A 111 3.97 -6.59 25.20
N PHE A 112 3.25 -7.44 24.47
CA PHE A 112 1.89 -7.86 24.81
C PHE A 112 1.89 -9.38 24.80
N THR A 113 1.78 -9.99 25.98
CA THR A 113 1.49 -11.42 26.11
C THR A 113 0.03 -11.64 25.73
N PRO A 114 -0.29 -12.37 24.64
CA PRO A 114 -1.68 -12.60 24.30
C PRO A 114 -2.24 -13.70 25.20
N ALA A 115 -3.19 -13.35 26.07
CA ALA A 115 -4.25 -14.28 26.43
C ALA A 115 -5.09 -14.48 25.16
N VAL A 116 -4.69 -15.47 24.36
CA VAL A 116 -5.37 -15.91 23.13
C VAL A 116 -6.77 -16.42 23.49
N GLN A 117 -7.79 -15.59 23.26
CA GLN A 117 -9.07 -16.14 22.79
C GLN A 117 -9.06 -16.00 21.27
N GLU A 118 -8.77 -17.12 20.63
CA GLU A 118 -8.60 -17.29 19.18
C GLU A 118 -9.90 -17.00 18.43
N LEU A 119 -10.13 -15.75 18.05
CA LEU A 119 -11.04 -15.45 16.95
C LEU A 119 -10.22 -15.41 15.66
N THR A 120 -10.24 -16.53 14.94
CA THR A 120 -9.64 -16.66 13.62
C THR A 120 -10.55 -16.01 12.57
N CYS A 121 -9.95 -15.37 11.57
CA CYS A 121 -10.69 -14.77 10.47
C CYS A 121 -11.23 -15.86 9.55
N ASN A 122 -12.56 -15.98 9.41
CA ASN A 122 -13.22 -16.99 8.57
C ASN A 122 -12.89 -16.88 7.07
N ARG A 123 -12.19 -15.83 6.63
CA ARG A 123 -11.78 -15.60 5.23
C ARG A 123 -10.33 -16.00 4.93
N CYS A 124 -9.47 -16.10 5.95
CA CYS A 124 -8.04 -16.37 5.74
C CYS A 124 -7.34 -17.10 6.91
N GLY A 125 -8.06 -17.47 7.97
CA GLY A 125 -7.50 -18.11 9.17
C GLY A 125 -6.63 -17.21 10.05
N GLY A 126 -6.44 -15.92 9.70
CA GLY A 126 -5.56 -15.01 10.43
C GLY A 126 -6.09 -14.56 11.79
N ILE A 127 -5.20 -14.14 12.69
CA ILE A 127 -5.54 -13.66 14.03
C ILE A 127 -6.25 -12.31 13.93
N THR A 128 -7.46 -12.21 14.50
CA THR A 128 -8.14 -10.92 14.66
C THR A 128 -7.81 -10.32 16.02
N VAL A 129 -7.44 -9.04 16.06
CA VAL A 129 -7.32 -8.31 17.33
C VAL A 129 -8.64 -7.59 17.58
N ALA A 130 -9.36 -8.01 18.62
CA ALA A 130 -10.44 -7.20 19.15
C ALA A 130 -9.82 -6.04 19.94
N CYS A 131 -9.65 -4.88 19.31
CA CYS A 131 -9.39 -3.66 20.07
C CYS A 131 -10.70 -3.27 20.76
N ALA A 132 -10.86 -3.64 22.04
CA ALA A 132 -11.85 -2.99 22.88
C ALA A 132 -11.53 -1.48 22.91
N PRO A 133 -12.52 -0.58 22.75
CA PRO A 133 -12.27 0.84 22.93
C PRO A 133 -11.86 1.05 24.39
N SER A 134 -10.60 1.45 24.59
CA SER A 134 -10.11 1.86 25.90
C SER A 134 -10.94 3.06 26.36
N SER A 135 -11.84 2.81 27.30
CA SER A 135 -12.60 3.82 28.03
C SER A 135 -11.64 4.78 28.72
N LYS A 136 -11.25 5.87 28.03
CA LYS A 136 -10.65 7.02 28.68
C LYS A 136 -11.78 7.92 29.20
N LYS A 137 -12.11 7.77 30.48
CA LYS A 137 -12.71 8.87 31.25
C LYS A 137 -11.73 10.05 31.23
N ALA A 138 -12.13 11.23 30.72
CA ALA A 138 -11.76 12.51 31.30
C ALA A 138 -12.42 13.72 30.60
N ARG A 139 -13.20 14.45 31.41
CA ARG A 139 -13.39 15.91 31.47
C ARG A 139 -13.86 16.66 30.21
N THR A 140 -15.14 17.02 30.26
CA THR A 140 -15.76 18.20 29.67
C THR A 140 -14.93 19.47 29.89
N GLY A 141 -14.45 20.07 28.79
CA GLY A 141 -13.99 21.45 28.72
C GLY A 141 -14.66 22.11 27.52
N ILE A 142 -15.59 23.03 27.79
CA ILE A 142 -16.27 23.85 26.78
C ILE A 142 -15.26 24.89 26.29
N VAL A 143 -14.87 24.82 25.02
CA VAL A 143 -14.15 25.91 24.34
C VAL A 143 -15.13 26.71 23.49
N GLN A 144 -15.32 27.96 23.90
CA GLN A 144 -16.21 28.95 23.30
C GLN A 144 -15.64 29.43 21.96
N VAL A 145 -16.44 29.35 20.90
CA VAL A 145 -16.10 29.85 19.56
C VAL A 145 -16.22 31.37 19.51
N HIS A 146 -15.09 32.09 19.47
CA HIS A 146 -15.08 33.49 19.10
C HIS A 146 -14.81 33.62 17.60
N HIS A 147 -15.87 33.88 16.82
CA HIS A 147 -15.76 34.43 15.47
C HIS A 147 -15.47 35.93 15.58
N HIS A 148 -14.38 36.40 14.97
CA HIS A 148 -14.22 37.82 14.64
C HIS A 148 -14.00 37.97 13.13
N LYS A 149 -14.95 38.68 12.52
CA LYS A 149 -14.99 39.09 11.11
C LYS A 149 -13.76 39.92 10.77
N ARG A 150 -13.13 39.59 9.64
CA ARG A 150 -12.29 40.53 8.88
C ARG A 150 -13.22 41.56 8.23
N SER A 151 -12.96 42.84 8.48
CA SER A 151 -13.42 43.95 7.63
C SER A 151 -12.19 44.71 7.17
N ASN A 152 -12.00 44.74 5.85
CA ASN A 152 -10.97 45.47 5.14
C ASN A 152 -11.53 46.87 4.86
N SER A 153 -10.81 47.92 5.24
CA SER A 153 -10.92 49.28 4.70
C SER A 153 -9.54 49.89 4.75
#